data_AF-A0A961BKR0-F1
#
_entry.id   AF-A0A961BKR0-F1
#
_cell.length_a   1.000
_cell.length_b   1.000
_cell.length_c   1.000
_cell.angle_alpha   90.00
_cell.angle_beta   90.00
_cell.angle_gamma   90.00
#
_symmetry.space_group_name_H-M   'P 1'
#
loop_
_entity.id
_entity.type
_entity.pdbx_description
1 polymer ?
#
loop_
_entity_poly.entity_id
_entity_poly.type
_entity_poly.pdbx_seq_one_letter_code
_entity_poly.pdbx_strand_id
1 'polypeptide(L)'
;MTVGIAIVIALAVLFGFGIVLSRRASERKKEAIADLQREKEALAPVSLRSLAEDEARDLGLPDMPGADGIPPVVLLKVWKEAALIRERCASPDDLRFVLADGVEPENAVEPDVRLDCSGPMRSGSEDTDAGS
;
A
#
# COMPACT_ATOMS: atom_id res chain seq x y z
N MET A 1 -21.11 69.51 -20.50
CA MET A 1 -19.73 68.94 -20.40
C MET A 1 -19.40 68.33 -19.03
N THR A 2 -20.15 68.59 -17.96
CA THR A 2 -19.85 68.06 -16.60
C THR A 2 -20.31 66.62 -16.36
N VAL A 3 -21.41 66.18 -17.00
CA VAL A 3 -21.98 64.82 -16.82
C VAL A 3 -21.08 63.72 -17.36
N GLY A 4 -20.40 63.94 -18.50
CA GLY A 4 -19.49 62.94 -19.08
C GLY A 4 -18.25 62.68 -18.23
N ILE A 5 -17.72 63.71 -17.58
CA ILE A 5 -16.54 63.60 -16.69
C ILE A 5 -16.91 62.80 -15.43
N ALA A 6 -18.11 63.00 -14.88
CA ALA A 6 -18.57 62.26 -13.71
C ALA A 6 -18.69 60.74 -13.98
N ILE A 7 -19.16 60.35 -15.16
CA ILE A 7 -19.29 58.93 -15.55
C ILE A 7 -17.91 58.28 -15.70
N VAL A 8 -16.94 58.97 -16.31
CA VAL A 8 -15.57 58.45 -16.49
C VAL A 8 -14.87 58.27 -15.14
N ILE A 9 -15.03 59.21 -14.21
CA ILE A 9 -14.47 59.09 -12.86
C ILE A 9 -15.11 57.92 -12.10
N ALA A 10 -16.44 57.76 -12.17
CA ALA A 10 -17.14 56.66 -11.53
C ALA A 10 -16.69 55.29 -12.06
N LEU A 11 -16.49 55.17 -13.38
CA LEU A 11 -16.00 53.94 -14.00
C LEU A 11 -14.55 53.64 -13.61
N ALA A 12 -13.67 54.65 -13.54
CA ALA A 12 -12.28 54.48 -13.14
C ALA A 12 -12.16 53.98 -11.69
N VAL A 13 -12.99 54.47 -10.77
CA VAL A 13 -13.02 54.02 -9.37
C VAL A 13 -13.51 52.58 -9.26
N LEU A 14 -14.57 52.21 -9.98
CA LEU A 14 -15.08 50.83 -10.02
C LEU A 14 -14.05 49.85 -10.60
N PHE A 15 -13.36 50.24 -11.68
CA PHE A 15 -12.32 49.42 -12.30
C PHE A 15 -11.11 49.22 -11.37
N GLY A 16 -10.67 50.29 -10.68
CA GLY A 16 -9.58 50.21 -9.71
C GLY A 16 -9.91 49.28 -8.54
N PHE A 17 -11.13 49.36 -7.98
CA PHE A 17 -11.58 48.47 -6.91
C PHE A 17 -11.65 47.01 -7.37
N GLY A 18 -12.11 46.74 -8.59
CA GLY A 18 -12.15 45.39 -9.18
C GLY A 18 -10.76 44.74 -9.30
N ILE A 19 -9.75 45.51 -9.70
CA ILE A 19 -8.37 45.00 -9.84
C ILE A 19 -7.76 44.65 -8.47
N VAL A 20 -7.99 45.47 -7.44
CA VAL A 20 -7.45 45.22 -6.09
C VAL A 20 -8.12 44.00 -5.43
N LEU A 21 -9.43 43.82 -5.62
CA LEU A 21 -10.15 42.64 -5.13
C LEU A 21 -9.72 41.36 -5.87
N SER A 22 -9.45 41.43 -7.18
CA SER A 22 -8.95 40.29 -7.97
C SER A 22 -7.57 39.80 -7.48
N ARG A 23 -6.66 40.72 -7.15
CA ARG A 23 -5.32 40.37 -6.62
C ARG A 23 -5.41 39.69 -5.25
N ARG A 24 -6.23 40.21 -4.32
CA ARG A 24 -6.43 39.60 -2.99
C ARG A 24 -7.09 38.22 -3.05
N ALA A 25 -7.99 37.99 -4.01
CA ALA A 25 -8.61 36.68 -4.22
C ALA A 25 -7.64 35.66 -4.81
N SER A 26 -6.67 36.09 -5.63
CA SER A 26 -5.62 35.23 -6.17
C SER A 26 -4.62 34.78 -5.10
N GLU A 27 -4.19 35.68 -4.22
CA GLU A 27 -3.22 35.35 -3.17
C GLU A 27 -3.78 34.37 -2.14
N ARG A 28 -5.03 34.56 -1.69
CA ARG A 28 -5.69 33.61 -0.77
C ARG A 28 -5.87 32.21 -1.34
N LYS A 29 -6.04 32.07 -2.66
CA LYS A 29 -6.10 30.75 -3.32
C LYS A 29 -4.73 30.08 -3.41
N LYS A 30 -3.66 30.86 -3.56
CA LYS A 30 -2.30 30.32 -3.60
C LYS A 30 -1.86 29.78 -2.24
N GLU A 31 -2.24 30.45 -1.15
CA GLU A 31 -1.94 30.00 0.20
C GLU A 31 -2.65 28.68 0.55
N ALA A 32 -3.94 28.56 0.22
CA ALA A 32 -4.69 27.32 0.46
C ALA A 32 -4.16 26.11 -0.35
N ILE A 33 -3.65 26.35 -1.57
CA ILE A 33 -3.06 25.28 -2.38
C ILE A 33 -1.66 24.91 -1.88
N ALA A 34 -0.86 25.89 -1.43
CA ALA A 34 0.48 25.65 -0.90
C ALA A 34 0.44 24.88 0.43
N ASP A 35 -0.56 25.13 1.27
CA ASP A 35 -0.78 24.41 2.52
C ASP A 35 -1.19 22.95 2.28
N LEU A 36 -2.12 22.73 1.34
CA LEU A 36 -2.51 21.38 0.90
C LEU A 36 -1.36 20.61 0.22
N GLN A 37 -0.42 21.29 -0.43
CA GLN A 37 0.77 20.66 -1.02
C GLN A 37 1.79 20.25 0.05
N ARG A 38 1.99 21.06 1.09
CA ARG A 38 2.88 20.72 2.22
C ARG A 38 2.39 19.52 3.03
N GLU A 39 1.09 19.41 3.28
CA GLU A 39 0.54 18.25 3.97
C GLU A 39 0.66 16.96 3.14
N LYS A 40 0.54 17.06 1.81
CA LYS A 40 0.74 15.91 0.90
C LYS A 40 2.20 15.48 0.76
N GLU A 41 3.15 16.40 0.89
CA GLU A 41 4.59 16.07 0.90
C GLU A 41 5.03 15.48 2.24
N ALA A 42 4.40 15.89 3.35
CA ALA A 42 4.67 15.31 4.68
C ALA A 42 4.13 13.87 4.80
N LEU A 43 3.04 13.56 4.10
CA LEU A 43 2.54 12.20 3.89
C LEU A 43 3.09 11.68 2.56
N ALA A 44 4.41 11.47 2.48
CA ALA A 44 5.00 10.67 1.40
C ALA A 44 4.12 9.42 1.23
N PRO A 45 3.66 9.10 0.01
CA PRO A 45 2.74 8.00 -0.19
C PRO A 45 3.44 6.71 0.24
N VAL A 46 3.20 6.27 1.48
CA VAL A 46 3.57 4.94 1.93
C VAL A 46 2.74 4.02 1.05
N SER A 47 3.36 3.56 -0.03
CA SER A 47 2.69 2.71 -0.98
C SER A 47 2.28 1.43 -0.26
N LEU A 48 1.07 0.91 -0.51
CA LEU A 48 0.65 -0.36 0.09
C LEU A 48 1.66 -1.48 -0.20
N ARG A 49 2.38 -1.36 -1.33
CA ARG A 49 3.49 -2.23 -1.71
C ARG A 49 4.66 -2.13 -0.72
N SER A 50 5.15 -0.93 -0.40
CA SER A 50 6.24 -0.77 0.57
C SER A 50 5.86 -1.30 1.95
N LEU A 51 4.59 -1.12 2.35
CA LEU A 51 4.10 -1.68 3.61
C LEU A 51 4.12 -3.22 3.60
N ALA A 52 3.70 -3.85 2.50
CA ALA A 52 3.74 -5.30 2.38
C ALA A 52 5.17 -5.85 2.27
N GLU A 53 6.09 -5.12 1.63
CA GLU A 53 7.52 -5.46 1.58
C GLU A 53 8.16 -5.42 2.97
N ASP A 54 7.82 -4.40 3.77
CA ASP A 54 8.31 -4.28 5.15
C ASP A 54 7.72 -5.39 6.05
N GLU A 55 6.42 -5.66 5.96
CA GLU A 55 5.79 -6.74 6.74
C GLU A 55 6.36 -8.13 6.37
N ALA A 56 6.58 -8.39 5.08
CA ALA A 56 7.20 -9.63 4.63
C ALA A 56 8.63 -9.79 5.16
N ARG A 57 9.42 -8.69 5.17
CA ARG A 57 10.79 -8.69 5.71
C ARG A 57 10.80 -8.89 7.23
N ASP A 58 9.92 -8.25 7.96
CA ASP A 58 9.79 -8.40 9.41
C ASP A 58 9.45 -9.84 9.82
N LEU A 59 8.67 -10.53 8.99
CA LEU A 59 8.35 -11.95 9.15
C LEU A 59 9.44 -12.90 8.64
N GLY A 60 10.52 -12.39 8.05
CA GLY A 60 11.60 -13.18 7.45
C GLY A 60 11.16 -14.00 6.24
N LEU A 61 10.06 -13.63 5.56
CA LEU A 61 9.54 -14.40 4.43
C LEU A 61 10.50 -14.47 3.23
N PRO A 62 11.19 -13.38 2.85
CA PRO A 62 12.13 -13.41 1.72
C PRO A 62 13.32 -14.34 1.93
N ASP A 63 13.68 -14.64 3.18
CA ASP A 63 14.83 -15.48 3.52
C ASP A 63 14.45 -16.96 3.68
N MET A 64 13.16 -17.30 3.57
CA MET A 64 12.70 -18.69 3.67
C MET A 64 13.08 -19.51 2.43
N PRO A 65 13.31 -20.83 2.60
CA PRO A 65 13.61 -21.70 1.46
C PRO A 65 12.53 -21.60 0.37
N GLY A 66 12.96 -21.35 -0.87
CA GLY A 66 12.08 -21.25 -2.03
C GLY A 66 11.38 -19.89 -2.20
N ALA A 67 11.67 -18.89 -1.35
CA ALA A 67 11.15 -17.53 -1.51
C ALA A 67 11.92 -16.68 -2.53
N ASP A 68 13.11 -17.13 -2.95
CA ASP A 68 14.04 -16.37 -3.79
C ASP A 68 13.37 -15.88 -5.08
N GLY A 69 13.36 -14.55 -5.25
CA GLY A 69 12.80 -13.89 -6.43
C GLY A 69 11.28 -13.74 -6.45
N ILE A 70 10.56 -14.33 -5.50
CA ILE A 70 9.08 -14.22 -5.43
C ILE A 70 8.69 -12.83 -4.90
N PRO A 71 7.67 -12.16 -5.49
CA PRO A 71 7.18 -10.88 -4.99
C PRO A 71 6.77 -10.94 -3.50
N PRO A 72 7.24 -10.00 -2.65
CA PRO A 72 6.93 -10.00 -1.21
C PRO A 72 5.43 -9.97 -0.88
N VAL A 73 4.63 -9.33 -1.73
CA VAL A 73 3.17 -9.29 -1.60
C VAL A 73 2.57 -10.70 -1.75
N VAL A 74 3.09 -11.51 -2.67
CA VAL A 74 2.63 -12.88 -2.90
C VAL A 74 3.05 -13.77 -1.74
N LEU A 75 4.32 -13.67 -1.29
CA LEU A 75 4.81 -14.38 -0.12
C LEU A 75 3.95 -14.10 1.12
N LEU A 76 3.65 -12.84 1.38
CA LEU A 76 2.84 -12.42 2.52
C LEU A 76 1.40 -12.94 2.46
N LYS A 77 0.78 -12.93 1.27
CA LYS A 77 -0.57 -13.46 1.08
C LYS A 77 -0.60 -14.96 1.30
N VAL A 78 0.27 -15.73 0.64
CA VAL A 78 0.34 -17.19 0.79
C VAL A 78 0.63 -17.56 2.25
N TRP A 79 1.52 -16.84 2.92
CA TRP A 79 1.82 -17.02 4.35
C TRP A 79 0.57 -16.83 5.23
N LYS A 80 -0.22 -15.78 4.97
CA LYS A 80 -1.46 -15.50 5.71
C LYS A 80 -2.52 -16.60 5.49
N GLU A 81 -2.67 -17.08 4.26
CA GLU A 81 -3.66 -18.09 3.90
C GLU A 81 -3.28 -19.51 4.38
N ALA A 82 -1.99 -19.82 4.48
CA ALA A 82 -1.47 -21.13 4.89
C ALA A 82 -1.40 -21.33 6.43
N ALA A 83 -2.31 -20.71 7.20
CA ALA A 83 -2.32 -20.82 8.67
C ALA A 83 -2.32 -22.27 9.17
N LEU A 84 -3.17 -23.12 8.60
CA LEU A 84 -3.27 -24.55 8.97
C LEU A 84 -1.95 -25.31 8.74
N ILE A 85 -1.22 -25.00 7.67
CA ILE A 85 0.06 -25.66 7.37
C ILE A 85 1.10 -25.23 8.41
N ARG A 86 1.16 -23.93 8.74
CA ARG A 86 2.09 -23.39 9.74
C ARG A 86 1.84 -23.95 11.14
N GLU A 87 0.58 -24.10 11.52
CA GLU A 87 0.20 -24.63 12.84
C GLU A 87 0.53 -26.12 12.96
N ARG A 88 0.30 -26.88 11.88
CA ARG A 88 0.50 -28.33 11.83
C ARG A 88 1.94 -28.72 11.53
N CYS A 89 2.77 -27.87 10.95
CA CYS A 89 4.17 -28.20 10.73
C CYS A 89 4.89 -28.35 12.09
N ALA A 90 5.63 -29.45 12.29
CA ALA A 90 6.25 -29.72 13.58
C ALA A 90 7.33 -28.69 13.94
N SER A 91 8.11 -28.27 12.94
CA SER A 91 9.15 -27.25 13.05
C SER A 91 8.89 -26.11 12.05
N PRO A 92 9.07 -24.84 12.44
CA PRO A 92 9.04 -23.73 11.49
C PRO A 92 10.17 -23.80 10.45
N ASP A 93 11.31 -24.45 10.78
CA ASP A 93 12.46 -24.60 9.87
C ASP A 93 12.16 -25.54 8.69
N ASP A 94 11.10 -26.35 8.80
CA ASP A 94 10.65 -27.25 7.74
C ASP A 94 9.67 -26.58 6.76
N LEU A 95 9.34 -25.30 6.98
CA LEU A 95 8.46 -24.54 6.08
C LEU A 95 9.26 -24.02 4.89
N ARG A 96 8.66 -24.15 3.70
CA ARG A 96 9.25 -23.64 2.46
C ARG A 96 8.18 -23.19 1.47
N PHE A 97 8.50 -22.21 0.65
CA PHE A 97 7.69 -21.85 -0.50
C PHE A 97 7.99 -22.78 -1.67
N VAL A 98 6.95 -23.19 -2.38
CA VAL A 98 7.04 -24.03 -3.56
C VAL A 98 6.34 -23.30 -4.69
N LEU A 99 7.09 -23.06 -5.77
CA LEU A 99 6.60 -22.46 -6.99
C LEU A 99 6.09 -23.54 -7.95
N ALA A 100 5.07 -23.21 -8.73
CA ALA A 100 4.53 -24.08 -9.78
C ALA A 100 5.55 -24.29 -10.92
N ASP A 101 5.48 -25.45 -11.56
CA ASP A 101 6.40 -25.81 -12.63
C ASP A 101 6.30 -24.86 -13.81
N GLY A 102 7.45 -24.40 -14.31
CA GLY A 102 7.55 -23.50 -15.47
C GLY A 102 7.18 -22.05 -15.21
N VAL A 103 6.96 -21.65 -13.94
CA VAL A 103 6.75 -20.25 -13.55
C VAL A 103 8.09 -19.62 -13.14
N GLU A 104 8.35 -18.41 -13.62
CA GLU A 104 9.51 -17.62 -13.18
C GLU A 104 9.19 -16.93 -11.84
N PRO A 105 10.08 -16.97 -10.83
CA PRO A 105 9.81 -16.42 -9.50
C PRO A 105 9.34 -14.96 -9.51
N GLU A 106 9.97 -14.09 -10.31
CA GLU A 106 9.63 -12.68 -10.41
C GLU A 106 8.23 -12.40 -10.98
N ASN A 107 7.69 -13.37 -11.73
CA ASN A 107 6.40 -13.31 -12.41
C ASN A 107 5.32 -14.10 -11.66
N ALA A 108 5.67 -14.76 -10.56
CA ALA A 108 4.77 -15.60 -9.79
C ALA A 108 3.59 -14.78 -9.25
N VAL A 109 2.38 -15.33 -9.40
CA VAL A 109 1.19 -14.84 -8.73
C VAL A 109 0.75 -15.83 -7.65
N GLU A 110 -0.22 -15.43 -6.82
CA GLU A 110 -0.72 -16.25 -5.70
C GLU A 110 -1.03 -17.72 -6.03
N PRO A 111 -1.77 -18.06 -7.10
CA PRO A 111 -2.06 -19.46 -7.39
C PRO A 111 -0.83 -20.29 -7.77
N ASP A 112 0.28 -19.65 -8.13
CA ASP A 112 1.52 -20.32 -8.53
C ASP A 112 2.40 -20.66 -7.33
N VAL A 113 2.15 -20.09 -6.16
CA VAL A 113 3.00 -20.23 -4.97
C VAL A 113 2.20 -20.88 -3.85
N ARG A 114 2.76 -21.93 -3.25
CA ARG A 114 2.20 -22.57 -2.06
C ARG A 114 3.23 -22.68 -0.95
N LEU A 115 2.77 -22.62 0.30
CA LEU A 115 3.59 -22.96 1.45
C LEU A 115 3.49 -24.47 1.69
N ASP A 116 4.63 -25.12 1.87
CA ASP A 116 4.74 -26.55 2.12
C ASP A 116 5.54 -26.80 3.40
N CYS A 117 5.32 -27.94 4.03
CA CYS A 117 6.09 -28.40 5.19
C CYS A 117 6.84 -29.67 4.77
N SER A 118 8.17 -29.60 4.65
CA SER A 118 9.01 -30.75 4.27
C SER A 118 9.24 -31.74 5.40
N GLY A 119 8.90 -31.36 6.63
CA GLY A 119 9.07 -32.16 7.84
C GLY A 119 7.79 -32.89 8.26
N PRO A 120 7.82 -33.55 9.44
CA PRO A 120 6.65 -34.22 9.96
C PRO A 120 5.54 -33.21 10.32
N MET A 121 4.29 -33.59 10.06
CA MET A 121 3.13 -32.85 10.56
C MET A 121 2.84 -33.29 11.99
N ARG A 122 2.53 -32.33 12.87
CA ARG A 122 1.91 -32.56 14.17
C ARG A 122 0.63 -33.34 13.92
N SER A 123 0.60 -34.58 14.40
CA SER A 123 -0.61 -35.36 14.48
C SER A 123 -1.55 -34.61 15.43
N GLY A 124 -2.63 -34.05 14.90
CA GLY A 124 -3.79 -33.78 15.72
C GLY A 124 -4.20 -35.14 16.29
N SER A 125 -4.10 -35.30 17.61
CA SER A 125 -4.59 -36.46 18.32
C SER A 125 -6.10 -36.54 18.13
N GLU A 126 -6.54 -37.21 17.09
CA GLU A 126 -7.89 -37.77 16.97
C GLU A 126 -7.79 -39.28 17.25
N ASP A 127 -7.19 -39.63 18.39
CA ASP A 127 -7.38 -40.92 19.03
C ASP A 127 -8.71 -40.84 19.80
N THR A 128 -9.84 -40.96 19.09
CA THR A 128 -11.05 -41.46 19.76
C THR A 128 -11.07 -42.96 19.58
N ASP A 129 -10.47 -43.60 20.56
CA ASP A 129 -10.70 -44.99 20.92
C ASP A 129 -12.22 -45.24 20.97
N ALA A 130 -12.71 -46.02 20.01
CA ALA A 130 -14.05 -46.59 20.04
C ALA A 130 -13.95 -48.09 19.74
N GLY A 131 -13.15 -48.78 20.56
CA GLY A 131 -13.40 -50.18 20.86
C GLY A 131 -14.60 -50.32 21.78
N SER A 132 -15.70 -50.87 21.27
CA SER A 132 -16.68 -51.68 22.02
C SER A 132 -17.54 -52.47 21.04
#